data_AF-A0A965EH64-F1
#
_entry.id   AF-A0A965EH64-F1
#
_cell.length_a   1.000
_cell.length_b   1.000
_cell.length_c   1.000
_cell.angle_alpha   90.00
_cell.angle_beta   90.00
_cell.angle_gamma   90.00
#
_symmetry.space_group_name_H-M   'P 1'
#
loop_
_entity.id
_entity.type
_entity.pdbx_description
1 polymer ?
#
loop_
_entity_poly.entity_id
_entity_poly.type
_entity_poly.pdbx_seq_one_letter_code
_entity_poly.pdbx_strand_id
1 'polypeptide(L)'
;MLDRTQAPPFQKNTVLQLLVPQHFQSAKGTDLFVLSGGTQEVVRVELMAKAGKWYEAAPGIAHFTASQLDKGTRTKNSFQLASLLDAYGAHLDVSAGNDFFSLTIYSLSRNL
;
A
#
# COMPACT_ATOMS: atom_id res chain seq x y z
N MET A 1 31.55 -36.77 -23.44
CA MET A 1 30.62 -35.94 -24.24
C MET A 1 29.25 -36.10 -23.61
N LEU A 2 28.59 -35.01 -23.21
CA LEU A 2 27.32 -35.09 -22.47
C LEU A 2 26.22 -35.62 -23.40
N ASP A 3 25.50 -36.65 -22.98
CA ASP A 3 24.41 -37.26 -23.76
C ASP A 3 23.20 -36.33 -23.78
N ARG A 4 22.95 -35.71 -24.93
CA ARG A 4 21.89 -34.70 -25.14
C ARG A 4 20.51 -35.32 -25.36
N THR A 5 20.43 -36.65 -25.36
CA THR A 5 19.17 -37.39 -25.56
C THR A 5 18.44 -37.64 -24.25
N GLN A 6 19.13 -37.52 -23.12
CA GLN A 6 18.56 -37.72 -21.80
C GLN A 6 18.15 -36.38 -21.19
N ALA A 7 16.85 -36.24 -20.90
CA ALA A 7 16.35 -35.08 -20.19
C ALA A 7 16.99 -35.02 -18.79
N PRO A 8 17.45 -33.84 -18.34
CA PRO A 8 17.99 -33.70 -17.00
C PRO A 8 16.93 -34.08 -15.96
N PRO A 9 17.33 -34.69 -14.83
CA PRO A 9 16.40 -35.08 -13.78
C PRO A 9 15.63 -33.87 -13.24
N PHE A 10 14.30 -34.00 -13.16
CA PHE A 10 13.43 -32.96 -12.62
C PHE A 10 13.75 -32.74 -11.13
N GLN A 11 14.33 -31.59 -10.81
CA GLN A 11 14.50 -31.15 -9.42
C GLN A 11 13.39 -30.16 -9.07
N LYS A 12 12.47 -30.57 -8.21
CA LYS A 12 11.45 -29.70 -7.63
C LYS A 12 12.09 -28.79 -6.56
N ASN A 13 12.88 -27.81 -7.00
CA ASN A 13 13.37 -26.77 -6.11
C ASN A 13 12.24 -25.76 -5.86
N THR A 14 11.50 -25.96 -4.78
CA THR A 14 10.50 -25.01 -4.32
C THR A 14 10.78 -24.62 -2.88
N VAL A 15 11.96 -24.04 -2.64
CA VAL A 15 12.20 -23.30 -1.40
C VAL A 15 11.89 -21.83 -1.70
N LEU A 16 10.60 -21.49 -1.64
CA LEU A 16 10.14 -20.10 -1.66
C LEU A 16 10.26 -19.54 -0.24
N GLN A 17 11.30 -18.75 0.01
CA GLN A 17 11.40 -17.97 1.25
C GLN A 17 10.53 -16.73 1.11
N LEU A 18 9.27 -16.86 1.55
CA LEU A 18 8.34 -15.74 1.61
C LEU A 18 8.69 -14.84 2.80
N LEU A 19 8.62 -13.52 2.59
CA LEU A 19 8.75 -12.55 3.66
C LEU A 19 7.53 -12.68 4.58
N VAL A 20 7.79 -12.84 5.88
CA VAL A 20 6.75 -12.88 6.90
C VAL A 20 6.58 -11.46 7.46
N PRO A 21 5.37 -10.87 7.42
CA PRO A 21 5.14 -9.55 7.98
C PRO A 21 5.27 -9.59 9.51
N GLN A 22 5.89 -8.57 10.08
CA GLN A 22 5.86 -8.33 11.52
C GLN A 22 4.50 -7.73 11.87
N HIS A 23 3.83 -8.28 12.88
CA HIS A 23 2.53 -7.81 13.34
C HIS A 23 2.67 -7.10 14.68
N PHE A 24 2.11 -5.91 14.75
CA PHE A 24 2.02 -5.10 15.95
C PHE A 24 0.56 -4.72 16.18
N GLN A 25 0.13 -4.74 17.44
CA GLN A 25 -1.18 -4.25 17.82
C GLN A 25 -1.02 -2.99 18.66
N SER A 26 -1.63 -1.89 18.21
CA SER A 26 -1.71 -0.67 18.99
C SER A 26 -2.57 -0.89 20.23
N ALA A 27 -2.33 -0.13 21.32
CA ALA A 27 -3.13 -0.17 22.54
C ALA A 27 -4.63 0.09 22.30
N LYS A 28 -4.98 0.73 21.17
CA LYS A 28 -6.37 0.97 20.72
C LYS A 28 -6.95 -0.14 19.82
N GLY A 29 -6.25 -1.26 19.65
CA GLY A 29 -6.72 -2.42 18.87
C GLY A 29 -6.52 -2.31 17.36
N THR A 30 -5.75 -1.33 16.87
CA THR A 30 -5.41 -1.22 15.43
C THR A 30 -4.23 -2.12 15.11
N ASP A 31 -4.40 -2.99 14.11
CA ASP A 31 -3.34 -3.85 13.60
C ASP A 31 -2.40 -3.09 12.65
N LEU A 32 -1.10 -3.24 12.86
CA LEU A 32 -0.04 -2.72 12.01
C LEU A 32 0.78 -3.91 11.51
N PHE A 33 0.86 -4.06 10.20
CA PHE A 33 1.68 -5.07 9.55
C PHE A 33 2.86 -4.40 8.86
N VAL A 34 4.08 -4.80 9.20
CA VAL A 34 5.32 -4.26 8.64
C VAL A 34 6.02 -5.35 7.86
N LEU A 35 6.21 -5.13 6.56
CA LEU A 35 6.96 -6.04 5.69
C LEU A 35 8.26 -5.35 5.25
N SER A 36 9.39 -5.83 5.75
CA SER A 36 10.72 -5.35 5.40
C SER A 36 11.46 -6.42 4.61
N GLY A 37 11.94 -6.08 3.41
CA GLY A 37 12.62 -7.05 2.54
C GLY A 37 12.58 -6.74 1.04
N GLY A 38 12.02 -5.59 0.65
CA GLY A 38 12.16 -5.11 -0.74
C GLY A 38 13.61 -4.73 -1.05
N THR A 39 14.03 -4.97 -2.28
CA THR A 39 15.34 -4.52 -2.80
C THR A 39 15.35 -3.06 -3.23
N GLN A 40 14.19 -2.40 -3.22
CA GLN A 40 14.01 -1.02 -3.65
C GLN A 40 14.03 -0.08 -2.44
N GLU A 41 14.63 1.09 -2.60
CA GLU A 41 14.64 2.18 -1.59
C GLU A 41 13.30 2.94 -1.56
N VAL A 42 12.19 2.20 -1.41
CA VAL A 42 10.84 2.75 -1.37
C VAL A 42 10.09 2.24 -0.15
N VAL A 43 9.23 3.09 0.39
CA VAL A 43 8.30 2.75 1.46
C VAL A 43 6.89 2.96 0.95
N ARG A 44 6.04 1.93 1.14
CA ARG A 44 4.60 2.01 0.94
C ARG A 44 3.94 1.96 2.31
N VAL A 45 3.19 2.99 2.65
CA VAL A 45 2.34 3.02 3.84
C VAL A 45 0.91 2.99 3.37
N GLU A 46 0.14 1.99 3.80
CA GLU A 46 -1.26 1.85 3.45
C GLU A 46 -2.12 1.81 4.70
N LEU A 47 -3.15 2.66 4.72
CA LEU A 47 -4.22 2.60 5.70
C LEU A 47 -5.44 1.99 5.03
N MET A 48 -5.91 0.86 5.57
CA MET A 48 -7.13 0.19 5.13
C MET A 48 -8.20 0.31 6.20
N ALA A 49 -9.41 0.69 5.79
CA ALA A 49 -10.58 0.73 6.66
C ALA A 49 -11.73 -0.08 6.04
N LYS A 50 -12.55 -0.69 6.90
CA LYS A 50 -13.85 -1.28 6.51
C LYS A 50 -14.84 -0.14 6.22
N ALA A 51 -14.69 0.45 5.04
CA ALA A 51 -15.52 1.52 4.51
C ALA A 51 -15.49 1.35 2.99
N GLY A 52 -16.59 1.58 2.30
CA GLY A 52 -16.67 1.31 0.88
C GLY A 52 -18.08 1.53 0.38
N LYS A 53 -18.35 1.19 -0.88
CA LYS A 53 -19.69 1.31 -1.44
C LYS A 53 -20.74 0.56 -0.62
N TRP A 54 -20.40 -0.56 0.00
CA TRP A 54 -21.35 -1.31 0.82
C TRP A 54 -21.80 -0.56 2.09
N TYR A 55 -20.98 0.36 2.58
CA TYR A 55 -21.21 1.13 3.79
C TYR A 55 -21.66 2.57 3.49
N GLU A 56 -21.93 2.90 2.23
CA GLU A 56 -22.26 4.26 1.83
C GLU A 56 -23.70 4.64 2.21
N ALA A 57 -23.89 5.83 2.78
CA ALA A 57 -25.22 6.32 3.13
C ALA A 57 -26.05 6.71 1.89
N ALA A 58 -25.37 7.11 0.81
CA ALA A 58 -25.96 7.40 -0.48
C ALA A 58 -24.98 7.02 -1.61
N PRO A 59 -25.49 6.69 -2.81
CA PRO A 59 -24.66 6.26 -3.93
C PRO A 59 -23.56 7.26 -4.28
N GLY A 60 -22.31 6.79 -4.33
CA GLY A 60 -21.17 7.59 -4.78
C GLY A 60 -20.48 8.40 -3.69
N ILE A 61 -20.96 8.37 -2.44
CA ILE A 61 -20.28 9.03 -1.31
C ILE A 61 -18.87 8.47 -1.14
N ALA A 62 -18.68 7.16 -1.24
CA ALA A 62 -17.37 6.55 -1.02
C ALA A 62 -16.35 7.04 -2.07
N HIS A 63 -16.74 7.05 -3.34
CA HIS A 63 -15.90 7.54 -4.44
C HIS A 63 -15.62 9.05 -4.33
N PHE A 64 -16.64 9.84 -4.02
CA PHE A 64 -16.47 11.29 -3.86
C PHE A 64 -15.58 11.62 -2.67
N THR A 65 -15.73 10.90 -1.55
CA THR A 65 -14.87 11.07 -0.38
C THR A 65 -13.41 10.77 -0.73
N ALA A 66 -13.14 9.68 -1.45
CA ALA A 66 -11.80 9.34 -1.91
C ALA A 66 -11.19 10.46 -2.78
N SER A 67 -11.96 10.99 -3.73
CA SER A 67 -11.47 12.04 -4.65
C SER A 67 -11.34 13.44 -4.03
N GLN A 68 -11.88 13.65 -2.82
CA GLN A 68 -11.73 14.89 -2.08
C GLN A 68 -10.60 14.85 -1.04
N LEU A 69 -10.15 13.67 -0.62
CA LEU A 69 -9.14 13.54 0.43
C LEU A 69 -7.75 14.05 0.01
N ASP A 70 -7.46 14.14 -1.28
CA ASP A 70 -6.24 14.74 -1.83
C ASP A 70 -6.38 16.26 -2.07
N LYS A 71 -7.56 16.86 -1.83
CA LYS A 71 -7.84 18.29 -2.08
C LYS A 71 -7.58 19.20 -0.89
N GLY A 72 -7.09 18.64 0.22
CA GLY A 72 -6.68 19.40 1.38
C GLY A 72 -7.12 18.78 2.69
N THR A 73 -6.74 19.44 3.77
CA THR A 73 -7.08 19.05 5.12
C THR A 73 -7.56 20.28 5.87
N ARG A 74 -8.01 20.10 7.12
CA ARG A 74 -8.36 21.22 8.00
C ARG A 74 -7.21 22.21 8.23
N THR A 75 -5.96 21.79 8.01
CA THR A 75 -4.76 22.59 8.32
C THR A 75 -3.97 23.01 7.08
N LYS A 76 -4.21 22.38 5.92
CA LYS A 76 -3.46 22.61 4.67
C LYS A 76 -4.42 22.66 3.51
N ASN A 77 -4.28 23.64 2.63
CA ASN A 77 -5.03 23.67 1.36
C ASN A 77 -4.46 22.64 0.36
N SER A 78 -5.16 22.43 -0.76
CA SER A 78 -4.74 21.53 -1.84
C SER A 78 -3.32 21.81 -2.34
N PHE A 79 -2.98 23.07 -2.56
CA PHE A 79 -1.68 23.48 -3.07
C PHE A 79 -0.55 23.13 -2.08
N GLN A 80 -0.73 23.45 -0.80
CA GLN A 80 0.23 23.14 0.26
C GLN A 80 0.40 21.63 0.45
N LEU A 81 -0.68 20.85 0.32
CA LEU A 81 -0.63 19.39 0.39
C LEU A 81 0.15 18.82 -0.79
N ALA A 82 -0.13 19.26 -2.01
CA ALA A 82 0.59 18.86 -3.22
C ALA A 82 2.08 19.23 -3.14
N SER A 83 2.40 20.47 -2.78
CA SER A 83 3.80 20.91 -2.62
C SER A 83 4.56 20.11 -1.57
N LEU A 84 3.90 19.68 -0.50
CA LEU A 84 4.52 18.82 0.52
C LEU A 84 4.80 17.43 -0.04
N LEU A 85 3.84 16.82 -0.74
CA LEU A 85 4.04 15.53 -1.40
C LEU A 85 5.19 15.60 -2.41
N ASP A 86 5.22 16.63 -3.24
CA ASP A 86 6.29 16.86 -4.23
C ASP A 86 7.66 17.03 -3.56
N ALA A 87 7.73 17.79 -2.45
CA ALA A 87 8.98 18.01 -1.72
C ALA A 87 9.59 16.71 -1.16
N TYR A 88 8.75 15.76 -0.74
CA TYR A 88 9.18 14.44 -0.28
C TYR A 88 9.27 13.40 -1.41
N GLY A 89 8.98 13.78 -2.66
CA GLY A 89 8.87 12.83 -3.78
C GLY A 89 7.84 11.73 -3.52
N ALA A 90 6.78 12.06 -2.77
CA ALA A 90 5.77 11.12 -2.33
C ALA A 90 4.55 11.16 -3.25
N HIS A 91 3.93 10.00 -3.45
CA HIS A 91 2.70 9.85 -4.20
C HIS A 91 1.59 9.34 -3.28
N LEU A 92 0.46 10.07 -3.26
CA LEU A 92 -0.72 9.70 -2.51
C LEU A 92 -1.76 9.10 -3.46
N ASP A 93 -2.19 7.87 -3.17
CA ASP A 93 -3.27 7.16 -3.87
C ASP A 93 -4.41 6.92 -2.88
N VAL A 94 -5.63 7.31 -3.27
CA VAL A 94 -6.83 7.17 -2.44
C VAL A 94 -7.88 6.43 -3.23
N SER A 95 -8.33 5.29 -2.72
CA SER A 95 -9.30 4.46 -3.43
C SER A 95 -10.41 3.94 -2.51
N ALA A 96 -11.62 3.88 -3.06
CA ALA A 96 -12.78 3.34 -2.38
C ALA A 96 -13.31 2.13 -3.17
N GLY A 97 -13.06 0.93 -2.64
CA GLY A 97 -13.62 -0.32 -3.15
C GLY A 97 -15.05 -0.56 -2.68
N ASN A 98 -15.54 -1.77 -2.92
CA ASN A 98 -16.87 -2.18 -2.44
C ASN A 98 -16.89 -2.34 -0.92
N ASP A 99 -15.91 -3.08 -0.38
CA ASP A 99 -15.85 -3.45 1.03
C ASP A 99 -14.84 -2.62 1.84
N PHE A 100 -13.79 -2.13 1.17
CA PHE A 100 -12.65 -1.47 1.79
C PHE A 100 -12.28 -0.15 1.13
N PHE A 101 -11.77 0.75 1.96
CA PHE A 101 -11.25 2.04 1.61
C PHE A 101 -9.75 1.98 1.90
N SER A 102 -8.94 2.35 0.92
CA SER A 102 -7.49 2.37 1.05
C SER A 102 -6.93 3.77 0.80
N LEU A 103 -6.00 4.16 1.66
CA LEU A 103 -5.19 5.36 1.53
C LEU A 103 -3.73 4.92 1.51
N THR A 104 -3.09 5.01 0.36
CA THR A 104 -1.71 4.57 0.16
C THR A 104 -0.80 5.75 -0.10
N ILE A 105 0.31 5.84 0.63
CA ILE A 105 1.40 6.75 0.36
C ILE A 105 2.61 5.94 -0.07
N TYR A 106 3.20 6.34 -1.19
CA TYR A 106 4.50 5.86 -1.65
C TYR A 106 5.51 6.97 -1.45
N SER A 107 6.68 6.66 -0.91
CA SER A 107 7.79 7.61 -0.82
C SER A 107 9.13 6.88 -0.89
N LEU A 108 10.22 7.61 -1.11
CA LEU A 108 11.57 7.06 -1.05
C LEU A 108 11.95 6.82 0.42
N SER A 109 12.60 5.70 0.71
CA SER A 109 13.03 5.37 2.08
C SER A 109 14.01 6.39 2.66
N ARG A 110 14.68 7.17 1.81
CA ARG A 110 15.65 8.21 2.18
C ARG A 110 15.01 9.48 2.77
N ASN A 111 13.69 9.63 2.61
CA ASN A 111 12.91 10.81 2.99
C ASN A 111 11.98 10.58 4.19
N LEU A 112 12.05 9.41 4.83
CA LEU A 112 11.26 8.97 5.98
C LEU A 112 12.19 8.69 7.17
#